data_AF-A0A941IZW5-F1
#
_entry.id   AF-A0A941IZW5-F1
#
_cell.length_a   1.000
_cell.length_b   1.000
_cell.length_c   1.000
_cell.angle_alpha   90.00
_cell.angle_beta   90.00
_cell.angle_gamma   90.00
#
_symmetry.space_group_name_H-M   'P 1'
#
loop_
_entity.id
_entity.type
_entity.pdbx_description
1 polymer ?
#
loop_
_entity_poly.entity_id
_entity_poly.type
_entity_poly.pdbx_seq_one_letter_code
_entity_poly.pdbx_strand_id
1 'polypeptide(L)'
;MILLPSDVVPVADLVAGVCEYLDVAHMRAYPFATGITGWDRLESMWRAYRPTTVFVAPGVALQFTRLLAQRGQLDDLSSSVDRLMLLGEVNTAPFRTRLGTWWNAEAYDASYGSTETGTLAAACAHGRQHLLPAATYFELATPRESSRCTTGPGTTGGGSSSLPSTPTPGPC
;
A
#
# COMPACT_ATOMS: atom_id res chain seq x y z
N MET A 1 9.91 -7.99 -9.37
CA MET A 1 8.97 -7.45 -10.40
C MET A 1 7.92 -6.59 -9.72
N ILE A 2 7.50 -5.49 -10.31
CA ILE A 2 6.58 -4.49 -9.72
C ILE A 2 5.36 -4.33 -10.65
N LEU A 3 4.17 -4.59 -10.13
CA LEU A 3 2.87 -4.69 -10.82
C LEU A 3 1.80 -3.89 -10.10
N LEU A 4 1.92 -2.57 -10.20
CA LEU A 4 1.03 -1.66 -9.49
C LEU A 4 0.15 -0.91 -10.49
N PRO A 5 -1.10 -0.57 -10.11
CA PRO A 5 -1.90 0.35 -10.91
C PRO A 5 -1.25 1.75 -10.90
N SER A 6 -1.57 2.57 -11.89
CA SER A 6 -0.88 3.84 -12.16
C SER A 6 -1.01 4.88 -11.03
N ASP A 7 -2.01 4.74 -10.18
CA ASP A 7 -2.27 5.55 -8.98
C ASP A 7 -1.34 5.21 -7.80
N VAL A 8 -0.58 4.12 -7.89
CA VAL A 8 0.35 3.63 -6.88
C VAL A 8 1.81 3.75 -7.37
N VAL A 9 2.05 4.61 -8.37
CA VAL A 9 3.38 4.88 -8.96
C VAL A 9 4.44 5.34 -7.95
N PRO A 10 4.16 6.23 -6.97
CA PRO A 10 5.19 6.71 -6.05
C PRO A 10 5.86 5.59 -5.24
N VAL A 11 5.07 4.61 -4.76
CA VAL A 11 5.64 3.46 -4.04
C VAL A 11 6.29 2.46 -4.99
N ALA A 12 5.83 2.35 -6.25
CA ALA A 12 6.52 1.59 -7.28
C ALA A 12 7.94 2.13 -7.53
N ASP A 13 8.08 3.46 -7.59
CA ASP A 13 9.36 4.14 -7.79
C ASP A 13 10.26 4.03 -6.55
N LEU A 14 9.69 4.08 -5.34
CA LEU A 14 10.44 3.78 -4.12
C LEU A 14 11.04 2.37 -4.14
N VAL A 15 10.23 1.35 -4.48
CA VAL A 15 10.72 -0.03 -4.56
C VAL A 15 11.80 -0.16 -5.64
N ALA A 16 11.61 0.47 -6.80
CA ALA A 16 12.62 0.48 -7.85
C ALA A 16 13.93 1.13 -7.39
N GLY A 17 13.86 2.30 -6.75
CA GLY A 17 15.04 2.99 -6.22
C GLY A 17 15.78 2.19 -5.13
N VAL A 18 15.06 1.46 -4.28
CA VAL A 18 15.66 0.54 -3.31
C VAL A 18 16.34 -0.63 -4.01
N CYS A 19 15.72 -1.22 -5.04
CA CYS A 19 16.34 -2.27 -5.84
C CYS A 19 17.62 -1.77 -6.52
N GLU A 20 17.62 -0.57 -7.09
CA GLU A 20 18.81 0.05 -7.68
C GLU A 20 19.92 0.28 -6.64
N TYR A 21 19.56 0.82 -5.48
CA TYR A 21 20.51 1.03 -4.38
C TYR A 21 21.15 -0.28 -3.89
N LEU A 22 20.39 -1.37 -3.88
CA LEU A 22 20.85 -2.70 -3.47
C LEU A 22 21.49 -3.51 -4.60
N ASP A 23 21.62 -2.94 -5.80
CA ASP A 23 22.09 -3.64 -7.02
C ASP A 23 21.29 -4.93 -7.32
N VAL A 24 19.97 -4.86 -7.13
CA VAL A 24 19.03 -5.95 -7.39
C VAL A 24 18.31 -5.72 -8.71
N ALA A 25 18.37 -6.72 -9.59
CA ALA A 25 17.62 -6.71 -10.84
C ALA A 25 16.12 -6.59 -10.58
N HIS A 26 15.50 -5.58 -11.19
CA HIS A 26 14.08 -5.32 -11.04
C HIS A 26 13.44 -4.95 -12.38
N MET A 27 12.12 -5.08 -12.43
CA MET A 27 11.32 -4.71 -13.59
C MET A 27 10.01 -4.11 -13.13
N ARG A 28 9.58 -3.06 -13.85
CA ARG A 28 8.28 -2.43 -13.68
C ARG A 28 7.37 -2.84 -14.85
N ALA A 29 6.15 -3.23 -14.53
CA ALA A 29 5.12 -3.53 -15.53
C ALA A 29 3.78 -2.98 -15.03
N TYR A 30 3.10 -2.23 -15.88
CA TYR A 30 1.85 -1.54 -15.54
C TYR A 30 0.73 -2.11 -16.41
N PRO A 31 0.03 -3.18 -15.97
CA PRO A 31 -0.93 -3.91 -16.80
C PRO A 31 -2.15 -3.09 -17.26
N PHE A 32 -2.43 -1.96 -16.62
CA PHE A 32 -3.55 -1.06 -16.95
C PHE A 32 -3.12 0.17 -17.75
N ALA A 33 -1.82 0.38 -17.94
CA ALA A 33 -1.34 1.44 -18.81
C ALA A 33 -1.50 0.99 -20.27
N THR A 34 -2.59 1.43 -20.91
CA THR A 34 -2.94 1.09 -22.29
C THR A 34 -1.77 1.37 -23.23
N GLY A 35 -1.42 0.37 -24.04
CA GLY A 35 -0.29 0.45 -24.99
C GLY A 35 1.09 0.18 -24.40
N ILE A 36 1.26 0.07 -23.08
CA ILE A 36 2.57 -0.19 -22.46
C ILE A 36 2.77 -1.68 -22.18
N THR A 37 1.97 -2.27 -21.28
CA THR A 37 2.09 -3.69 -20.91
C THR A 37 0.72 -4.35 -20.87
N GLY A 38 0.33 -5.08 -21.91
CA GLY A 38 -0.84 -5.96 -21.85
C GLY A 38 -0.55 -7.27 -21.11
N TRP A 39 -1.58 -8.07 -20.84
CA TRP A 39 -1.44 -9.36 -20.15
C TRP A 39 -0.50 -10.34 -20.87
N ASP A 40 -0.57 -10.42 -22.20
CA ASP A 40 0.29 -11.35 -22.97
C ASP A 40 1.77 -10.93 -22.91
N ARG A 41 2.03 -9.61 -22.92
CA ARG A 41 3.37 -9.07 -22.72
C ARG A 41 3.87 -9.33 -21.29
N LEU A 42 2.98 -9.19 -20.31
CA LEU A 42 3.28 -9.48 -18.91
C LEU A 42 3.69 -10.94 -18.73
N GLU A 43 2.94 -11.89 -19.31
CA GLU A 43 3.29 -13.32 -19.29
C GLU A 43 4.63 -13.60 -19.97
N SER A 44 4.89 -12.97 -21.13
CA SER A 44 6.16 -13.11 -21.86
C SER A 44 7.34 -12.61 -21.03
N MET A 45 7.20 -11.47 -20.36
CA MET A 45 8.20 -10.96 -19.43
C MET A 45 8.37 -11.89 -18.22
N TRP A 46 7.29 -12.43 -17.69
CA TRP A 46 7.33 -13.37 -16.56
C TRP A 46 8.17 -14.61 -16.89
N ARG A 47 7.96 -15.20 -18.08
CA ARG A 47 8.72 -16.36 -18.55
C ARG A 47 10.18 -16.03 -18.82
N ALA A 48 10.48 -14.86 -19.37
CA ALA A 48 11.83 -14.45 -19.69
C ALA A 48 12.68 -14.19 -18.44
N TYR A 49 12.09 -13.57 -17.42
CA TYR A 49 12.85 -13.08 -16.26
C TYR A 49 12.59 -13.83 -14.96
N ARG A 50 11.57 -14.70 -14.90
CA ARG A 50 11.30 -15.64 -13.79
C ARG A 50 11.38 -14.97 -12.41
N PRO A 51 10.50 -13.98 -12.11
CA PRO A 51 10.61 -13.17 -10.91
C PRO A 51 10.36 -13.97 -9.62
N THR A 52 11.27 -13.83 -8.65
CA THR A 52 11.15 -14.48 -7.32
C THR A 52 10.32 -13.68 -6.33
N THR A 53 10.30 -12.36 -6.47
CA THR A 53 9.52 -11.44 -5.62
C THR A 53 8.69 -10.49 -6.49
N VAL A 54 7.40 -10.42 -6.19
CA VAL A 54 6.43 -9.62 -6.93
C VAL A 54 5.77 -8.62 -5.99
N PHE A 55 5.97 -7.33 -6.26
CA PHE A 55 5.20 -6.25 -5.64
C PHE A 55 3.95 -6.01 -6.47
N VAL A 56 2.76 -6.10 -5.90
CA VAL A 56 1.51 -6.07 -6.67
C VAL A 56 0.34 -5.58 -5.84
N ALA A 57 -0.61 -4.87 -6.46
CA ALA A 57 -1.84 -4.50 -5.76
C ALA A 57 -2.80 -5.71 -5.65
N PRO A 58 -3.50 -5.89 -4.52
CA PRO A 58 -4.40 -7.03 -4.30
C PRO A 58 -5.39 -7.31 -5.44
N GLY A 59 -6.08 -6.31 -5.97
CA GLY A 59 -7.00 -6.45 -7.10
C GLY A 59 -6.31 -6.96 -8.36
N VAL A 60 -5.12 -6.44 -8.67
CA VAL A 60 -4.30 -6.81 -9.83
C VAL A 60 -3.82 -8.25 -9.72
N ALA A 61 -3.35 -8.65 -8.53
CA ALA A 61 -2.94 -10.02 -8.26
C ALA A 61 -4.09 -11.00 -8.49
N LEU A 62 -5.29 -10.69 -7.97
CA LEU A 62 -6.46 -11.53 -8.14
C LEU A 62 -6.89 -11.64 -9.60
N GLN A 63 -6.90 -10.52 -10.34
CA GLN A 63 -7.25 -10.51 -11.75
C GLN A 63 -6.27 -11.34 -12.58
N PHE A 64 -4.96 -11.18 -12.36
CA PHE A 64 -3.95 -11.93 -13.07
C PHE A 64 -4.00 -13.42 -12.73
N THR A 65 -4.18 -13.77 -11.45
CA THR A 65 -4.36 -15.16 -11.01
C THR A 65 -5.54 -15.83 -11.73
N ARG A 66 -6.68 -15.13 -11.82
CA ARG A 66 -7.87 -15.65 -12.53
C ARG A 66 -7.60 -15.86 -14.01
N LEU A 67 -6.94 -14.91 -14.67
CA LEU A 67 -6.58 -15.02 -16.07
C LEU A 67 -5.66 -16.21 -16.32
N LEU A 68 -4.60 -16.36 -15.53
CA LEU A 68 -3.67 -17.47 -15.64
C LEU A 68 -4.32 -18.83 -15.37
N ALA A 69 -5.20 -18.90 -14.37
CA ALA A 69 -5.97 -20.12 -14.09
C ALA A 69 -6.89 -20.49 -15.26
N GLN A 70 -7.58 -19.52 -15.87
CA GLN A 70 -8.41 -19.76 -17.06
C GLN A 70 -7.58 -20.20 -18.27
N ARG A 71 -6.33 -19.74 -18.38
CA ARG A 71 -5.39 -20.12 -19.43
C ARG A 71 -4.64 -21.42 -19.15
N GLY A 72 -4.78 -22.01 -17.96
CA GLY A 72 -4.00 -23.18 -17.54
C GLY A 72 -2.50 -22.91 -17.37
N GLN A 73 -2.12 -21.66 -17.08
CA GLN A 73 -0.72 -21.20 -17.02
C GLN A 73 -0.26 -20.82 -15.61
N LEU A 74 -1.15 -20.91 -14.61
CA LEU A 74 -0.83 -20.47 -13.26
C LEU A 74 0.37 -21.21 -12.68
N ASP A 75 0.41 -22.55 -12.81
CA ASP A 75 1.48 -23.38 -12.26
C ASP A 75 2.86 -23.08 -12.88
N ASP A 76 2.90 -22.81 -14.19
CA ASP A 76 4.13 -22.44 -14.91
C ASP A 76 4.71 -21.13 -14.35
N LEU A 77 3.88 -20.08 -14.26
CA LEU A 77 4.34 -18.77 -13.84
C LEU A 77 4.61 -18.69 -12.33
N SER A 78 3.80 -19.38 -11.52
CA SER A 78 3.96 -19.42 -10.07
C SER A 78 5.23 -20.16 -9.64
N SER A 79 5.73 -21.11 -10.45
CA SER A 79 6.94 -21.90 -10.15
C SER A 79 8.22 -21.10 -9.90
N SER A 80 8.26 -19.82 -10.29
CA SER A 80 9.40 -18.93 -10.06
C SER A 80 9.24 -17.98 -8.88
N VAL A 81 8.05 -17.92 -8.28
CA VAL A 81 7.67 -16.87 -7.32
C VAL A 81 7.72 -17.43 -5.90
N ASP A 82 8.55 -16.84 -5.05
CA ASP A 82 8.63 -17.19 -3.64
C ASP A 82 7.77 -16.24 -2.79
N ARG A 83 7.65 -14.97 -3.21
CA ARG A 83 7.05 -13.90 -2.40
C ARG A 83 6.14 -12.97 -3.20
N LEU A 84 4.96 -12.75 -2.65
CA LEU A 84 3.99 -11.73 -3.09
C LEU A 84 3.93 -10.62 -2.05
N MET A 85 4.38 -9.43 -2.43
CA MET A 85 4.38 -8.23 -1.62
C MET A 85 3.18 -7.38 -2.01
N LEU A 86 2.08 -7.47 -1.25
CA LEU A 86 0.83 -6.76 -1.54
C LEU A 86 0.84 -5.35 -0.96
N LEU A 87 0.40 -4.35 -1.73
CA LEU A 87 0.34 -2.96 -1.27
C LEU A 87 -0.68 -2.15 -2.07
N GLY A 88 -0.99 -0.94 -1.58
CA GLY A 88 -1.85 0.02 -2.28
C GLY A 88 -3.36 -0.19 -2.08
N GLU A 89 -3.79 -1.37 -1.61
CA GLU A 89 -5.19 -1.64 -1.28
C GLU A 89 -5.30 -2.45 0.01
N VAL A 90 -6.46 -2.32 0.67
CA VAL A 90 -6.79 -3.12 1.85
C VAL A 90 -6.88 -4.59 1.46
N ASN A 91 -6.17 -5.44 2.21
CA ASN A 91 -6.20 -6.88 2.03
C ASN A 91 -6.25 -7.59 3.39
N THR A 92 -6.95 -8.71 3.45
CA THR A 92 -7.16 -9.46 4.71
C THR A 92 -6.21 -10.64 4.81
N ALA A 93 -5.94 -11.10 6.03
CA ALA A 93 -5.12 -12.29 6.23
C ALA A 93 -5.66 -13.54 5.48
N PRO A 94 -6.98 -13.84 5.48
CA PRO A 94 -7.52 -14.93 4.68
C PRO A 94 -7.29 -14.78 3.18
N PHE A 95 -7.37 -13.55 2.64
CA PHE A 95 -7.06 -13.30 1.23
C PHE A 95 -5.59 -13.62 0.92
N ARG A 96 -4.66 -13.16 1.76
CA ARG A 96 -3.23 -13.43 1.61
C ARG A 96 -2.94 -14.93 1.67
N THR A 97 -3.48 -15.64 2.66
CA THR A 97 -3.31 -17.09 2.76
C THR A 97 -3.77 -17.79 1.49
N ARG A 98 -4.96 -17.44 0.99
CA ARG A 98 -5.52 -18.04 -0.23
C ARG A 98 -4.68 -17.74 -1.47
N LEU A 99 -4.24 -16.50 -1.63
CA LEU A 99 -3.39 -16.08 -2.73
C LEU A 99 -2.05 -16.81 -2.69
N GLY A 100 -1.43 -16.90 -1.50
CA GLY A 100 -0.20 -17.65 -1.28
C GLY A 100 -0.35 -19.13 -1.62
N THR A 101 -1.48 -19.76 -1.28
CA THR A 101 -1.76 -21.14 -1.69
C THR A 101 -1.82 -21.30 -3.21
N TRP A 102 -2.51 -20.39 -3.92
CA TRP A 102 -2.61 -20.46 -5.39
C TRP A 102 -1.28 -20.26 -6.10
N TRP A 103 -0.42 -19.40 -5.55
CA TRP A 103 0.88 -19.10 -6.14
C TRP A 103 2.01 -19.96 -5.58
N ASN A 104 1.72 -20.86 -4.63
CA ASN A 104 2.73 -21.58 -3.86
C ASN A 104 3.83 -20.63 -3.31
N ALA A 105 3.41 -19.47 -2.81
CA ALA A 105 4.27 -18.37 -2.40
C ALA A 105 3.83 -17.76 -1.06
N GLU A 106 4.73 -17.04 -0.39
CA GLU A 106 4.39 -16.28 0.81
C GLU A 106 3.80 -14.92 0.42
N ALA A 107 2.57 -14.63 0.87
CA ALA A 107 1.91 -13.35 0.62
C ALA A 107 1.93 -12.44 1.85
N TYR A 108 2.50 -11.24 1.68
CA TYR A 108 2.66 -10.23 2.72
C TYR A 108 1.81 -9.00 2.42
N ASP A 109 1.32 -8.37 3.49
CA ASP A 109 0.80 -7.00 3.42
C ASP A 109 1.98 -6.04 3.53
N ALA A 110 2.68 -5.83 2.42
CA ALA A 110 4.06 -5.37 2.36
C ALA A 110 4.25 -3.98 2.99
N SER A 111 3.33 -3.06 2.73
CA SER A 111 3.42 -1.71 3.26
C SER A 111 2.07 -1.00 3.30
N TYR A 112 1.94 -0.09 4.25
CA TYR A 112 0.82 0.84 4.37
C TYR A 112 1.32 2.28 4.22
N GLY A 113 0.54 3.12 3.56
CA GLY A 113 0.90 4.50 3.26
C GLY A 113 -0.05 5.15 2.25
N SER A 114 0.28 6.37 1.85
CA SER A 114 -0.40 7.10 0.77
C SER A 114 0.62 7.80 -0.13
N THR A 115 0.17 8.38 -1.24
CA THR A 115 1.01 9.20 -2.11
C THR A 115 1.59 10.41 -1.37
N GLU A 116 0.81 11.00 -0.46
CA GLU A 116 1.16 12.21 0.30
C GLU A 116 2.09 11.93 1.49
N THR A 117 1.98 10.73 2.07
CA THR A 117 2.69 10.36 3.30
C THR A 117 3.87 9.41 3.06
N GLY A 118 3.95 8.82 1.88
CA GLY A 118 4.89 7.73 1.61
C GLY A 118 4.56 6.48 2.43
N THR A 119 5.56 5.67 2.72
CA THR A 119 5.39 4.45 3.52
C THR A 119 5.39 4.77 5.02
N LEU A 120 4.27 4.43 5.68
CA LEU A 120 4.03 4.64 7.11
C LEU A 120 4.25 3.37 7.93
N ALA A 121 3.99 2.21 7.34
CA ALA A 121 4.21 0.91 7.97
C ALA A 121 4.75 -0.10 6.95
N ALA A 122 5.54 -1.07 7.43
CA ALA A 122 6.10 -2.14 6.60
C ALA A 122 5.90 -3.51 7.24
N ALA A 123 5.77 -4.55 6.43
CA ALA A 123 5.66 -5.93 6.89
C ALA A 123 6.93 -6.42 7.60
N CYS A 124 6.76 -7.23 8.65
CA CYS A 124 7.82 -8.06 9.20
C CYS A 124 7.70 -9.51 8.71
N ALA A 125 8.70 -10.34 9.03
CA ALA A 125 8.73 -11.77 8.70
C ALA A 125 7.54 -12.57 9.27
N HIS A 126 6.80 -12.02 10.24
CA HIS A 126 5.62 -12.65 10.83
C HIS A 126 4.30 -12.20 10.16
N GLY A 127 4.36 -11.52 9.02
CA GLY A 127 3.17 -11.11 8.26
C GLY A 127 2.33 -10.00 8.90
N ARG A 128 2.92 -9.27 9.87
CA ARG A 128 2.31 -8.08 10.49
C ARG A 128 2.99 -6.81 10.01
N GLN A 129 2.27 -5.71 9.95
CA GLN A 129 2.83 -4.39 9.68
C GLN A 129 3.27 -3.71 10.97
N HIS A 130 4.41 -3.04 10.90
CA HIS A 130 4.97 -2.23 11.97
C HIS A 130 5.08 -0.78 11.51
N LEU A 131 4.60 0.15 12.33
CA LEU A 131 4.76 1.58 12.08
C LEU A 131 6.24 1.95 12.02
N LEU A 132 6.57 2.98 11.25
CA LEU A 132 7.92 3.52 11.08
C LEU A 132 8.09 4.84 11.85
N PRO A 133 8.18 4.83 13.19
CA PRO A 133 8.18 6.05 14.00
C PRO A 133 9.42 6.94 13.80
N ALA A 134 10.49 6.39 13.21
CA ALA A 134 11.66 7.17 12.83
C ALA A 134 11.40 8.07 11.61
N ALA A 135 10.41 7.73 10.76
CA ALA A 135 10.09 8.46 9.54
C ALA A 135 8.87 9.38 9.72
N THR A 136 7.95 9.04 10.63
CA THR A 136 6.70 9.78 10.80
C THR A 136 6.22 9.70 12.24
N TYR A 137 5.59 10.79 12.71
CA TYR A 137 4.93 10.83 14.00
C TYR A 137 3.46 10.36 13.86
N PHE A 138 3.03 9.46 14.75
CA PHE A 138 1.74 8.78 14.66
C PHE A 138 0.84 9.12 15.84
N GLU A 139 -0.41 9.46 15.55
CA GLU A 139 -1.45 9.66 16.55
C GLU A 139 -2.69 8.84 16.20
N LEU A 140 -3.37 8.32 17.22
CA LEU A 140 -4.67 7.68 17.06
C LEU A 140 -5.76 8.66 17.45
N ALA A 141 -6.40 9.29 16.46
CA ALA A 141 -7.55 10.14 16.72
C ALA A 141 -8.74 9.28 17.17
N THR A 142 -9.19 9.46 18.42
CA THR A 142 -10.44 8.86 18.87
C THR A 142 -11.61 9.82 18.63
N PRO A 143 -12.82 9.34 18.29
CA PRO A 143 -13.96 10.22 18.00
C PRO A 143 -14.39 11.15 19.14
N ARG A 144 -13.90 10.94 20.37
CA ARG A 144 -14.20 11.76 21.55
C ARG A 144 -13.24 12.93 21.75
N GLU A 145 -12.14 12.95 21.01
CA GLU A 145 -11.08 13.93 21.18
C GLU A 145 -10.72 14.55 19.84
N SER A 146 -11.73 15.06 19.12
CA SER A 146 -11.48 16.24 18.29
C SER A 146 -11.27 17.40 19.26
N SER A 147 -10.05 17.51 19.78
CA SER A 147 -9.57 18.72 20.42
C SER A 147 -9.94 19.87 19.50
N ARG A 148 -10.85 20.71 20.00
CA ARG A 148 -11.34 21.93 19.36
C ARG A 148 -10.23 22.54 18.54
N CYS A 149 -10.44 22.64 17.24
CA CYS A 149 -9.73 23.60 16.41
C CYS A 149 -10.06 24.96 17.04
N THR A 150 -9.21 25.44 17.95
CA THR A 150 -9.24 26.83 18.39
C THR A 150 -8.83 27.61 17.16
N THR A 151 -9.83 28.05 16.42
CA THR A 151 -9.69 29.20 15.54
C THR A 151 -9.03 30.28 16.38
N GLY A 152 -7.77 30.59 16.07
CA GLY A 152 -7.12 31.78 16.60
C GLY A 152 -8.03 32.98 16.34
N PRO A 153 -8.03 33.99 17.21
CA PRO A 153 -9.01 35.07 17.15
C PRO A 153 -8.91 35.79 15.81
N GLY A 154 -9.82 35.45 14.89
CA GLY A 154 -10.10 36.23 13.71
C GLY A 154 -10.71 37.53 14.20
N THR A 155 -10.00 38.62 13.99
CA THR A 155 -10.48 39.97 14.20
C THR A 155 -11.68 40.23 13.28
N THR A 156 -12.89 40.14 13.80
CA THR A 156 -14.08 40.74 13.19
C THR A 156 -14.68 41.74 14.16
N GLY A 157 -14.54 43.01 13.79
CA GLY A 157 -15.18 44.12 14.51
C GLY A 157 -16.69 44.12 14.30
N GLY A 158 -17.39 44.64 15.32
CA GLY A 158 -18.72 45.23 15.18
C GLY A 158 -19.83 44.55 15.97
N GLY A 159 -20.26 45.19 17.08
CA GLY A 159 -21.68 45.23 17.45
C GLY A 159 -22.12 44.51 18.74
N SER A 160 -22.40 45.34 19.76
CA SER A 160 -23.41 45.17 20.83
C SER A 160 -23.33 44.04 21.87
N SER A 161 -22.92 44.46 23.08
CA SER A 161 -23.54 44.18 24.40
C SER A 161 -24.08 42.78 24.74
N SER A 162 -23.38 42.08 25.64
CA SER A 162 -23.90 41.61 26.95
C SER A 162 -22.87 40.68 27.61
N LEU A 163 -22.58 40.91 28.90
CA LEU A 163 -21.79 40.00 29.74
C LEU A 163 -22.58 38.71 29.99
N PRO A 164 -21.91 37.56 30.15
CA PRO A 164 -21.96 36.94 31.47
C PRO A 164 -20.68 36.22 31.94
N SER A 165 -20.46 36.34 33.25
CA SER A 165 -19.84 35.42 34.23
C SER A 165 -18.84 34.34 33.78
N THR A 166 -17.65 34.42 34.37
CA THR A 166 -16.61 33.39 34.49
C THR A 166 -17.13 32.06 35.05
N PRO A 167 -16.80 30.90 34.43
CA PRO A 167 -16.83 29.61 35.10
C PRO A 167 -15.42 29.21 35.57
N THR A 168 -15.30 29.01 36.88
CA THR A 168 -14.15 28.39 37.56
C THR A 168 -14.01 26.92 37.13
N PRO A 169 -12.79 26.38 36.92
CA PRO A 169 -12.62 24.97 36.57
C PRO A 169 -12.64 24.08 37.83
N GLY A 170 -13.49 23.06 37.83
CA GLY A 170 -13.49 21.96 38.80
C GLY A 170 -13.04 20.64 38.14
N PRO A 171 -12.47 19.68 38.90
CA PRO A 171 -11.69 18.58 38.33
C PRO A 171 -12.51 17.35 37.91
N CYS A 172 -11.96 16.67 36.90
CA CYS A 172 -12.26 15.34 36.34
C CYS A 172 -13.60 15.16 35.60
#